data_AF-A0A918JRL4-F1
#
_entry.id   AF-A0A918JRL4-F1
#
_cell.length_a   1.000
_cell.length_b   1.000
_cell.length_c   1.000
_cell.angle_alpha   90.00
_cell.angle_beta   90.00
_cell.angle_gamma   90.00
#
_symmetry.space_group_name_H-M   'P 1'
#
loop_
_entity.id
_entity.type
_entity.pdbx_description
1 polymer ?
#
loop_
_entity_poly.entity_id
_entity_poly.type
_entity_poly.pdbx_seq_one_letter_code
_entity_poly.pdbx_strand_id
1 'polypeptide(L)'
;MIRISINGEEKNVDEIHENWIHNTVRELHAQGTSVCVIIRIIEGDVNLALPVGDCKTSPGRAPEPNSHTKDVLAYWRRMKVSELPINTGKIVAFLKQMKKL
;
A
#
# COMPACT_ATOMS: atom_id res chain seq x y z
N MET A 1 -12.46 -3.38 3.86
CA MET A 1 -12.02 -1.96 3.84
C MET A 1 -10.55 -1.86 3.54
N ILE A 2 -10.18 -0.95 2.63
CA ILE A 2 -8.78 -0.74 2.23
C ILE A 2 -8.43 0.72 2.52
N ARG A 3 -7.31 0.94 3.20
CA ARG A 3 -6.79 2.29 3.49
C ARG A 3 -5.36 2.39 2.97
N ILE A 4 -4.98 3.59 2.58
CA ILE A 4 -3.60 3.93 2.23
C ILE A 4 -3.17 5.12 3.07
N SER A 5 -1.98 5.03 3.64
CA SER A 5 -1.30 6.09 4.36
C SER A 5 -0.09 6.52 3.55
N ILE A 6 0.09 7.82 3.30
CA ILE A 6 1.31 8.37 2.70
C ILE A 6 1.88 9.38 3.70
N ASN A 7 3.03 9.07 4.30
CA ASN A 7 3.67 9.88 5.35
C ASN A 7 2.73 10.34 6.48
N GLY A 8 1.72 9.52 6.82
CA GLY A 8 0.74 9.82 7.87
C GLY A 8 -0.58 10.40 7.36
N GLU A 9 -0.67 10.86 6.12
CA GLU A 9 -1.97 11.20 5.51
C GLU A 9 -2.70 9.91 5.11
N GLU A 10 -3.73 9.54 5.87
CA GLU A 10 -4.55 8.36 5.62
C GLU A 10 -5.80 8.69 4.82
N LYS A 11 -6.10 7.86 3.81
CA LYS A 11 -7.37 7.91 3.06
C LYS A 11 -7.92 6.51 2.82
N ASN A 12 -9.25 6.41 2.76
CA ASN A 12 -9.92 5.20 2.29
C ASN A 12 -9.80 5.13 0.76
N VAL A 13 -9.46 3.96 0.21
CA VAL A 13 -9.30 3.80 -1.24
C VAL A 13 -10.61 4.06 -1.99
N ASP A 14 -11.77 3.95 -1.35
CA ASP A 14 -13.07 4.33 -1.94
C ASP A 14 -13.27 5.84 -2.09
N GLU A 15 -12.52 6.64 -1.35
CA GLU A 15 -12.58 8.10 -1.38
C GLU A 15 -11.42 8.72 -2.19
N ILE A 16 -10.50 7.89 -2.68
CA ILE A 16 -9.30 8.34 -3.37
C ILE A 16 -9.55 8.50 -4.87
N HIS A 17 -9.30 9.70 -5.37
CA HIS A 17 -9.14 9.93 -6.80
C HIS A 17 -7.85 9.25 -7.30
N GLU A 18 -7.90 8.64 -8.49
CA GLU A 18 -6.79 7.87 -9.06
C GLU A 18 -5.46 8.64 -9.10
N ASN A 19 -5.52 9.96 -9.24
CA ASN A 19 -4.37 10.84 -9.32
C ASN A 19 -3.79 11.26 -7.96
N TRP A 20 -4.52 11.09 -6.86
CA TRP A 20 -4.08 11.57 -5.54
C TRP A 20 -2.76 10.91 -5.14
N ILE A 21 -2.66 9.57 -5.25
CA ILE A 21 -1.43 8.83 -4.92
C ILE A 21 -0.25 9.34 -5.75
N HIS A 22 -0.47 9.56 -7.05
CA HIS A 22 0.57 10.05 -7.95
C HIS A 22 1.03 11.45 -7.57
N ASN A 23 0.08 12.37 -7.34
CA ASN A 23 0.38 13.76 -7.01
C ASN A 23 1.09 13.88 -5.65
N THR A 24 0.58 13.21 -4.61
CA THR A 24 1.17 13.26 -3.27
C THR A 24 2.60 12.73 -3.27
N VAL A 25 2.86 11.57 -3.91
CA VAL A 25 4.23 11.01 -3.99
C VAL A 25 5.14 11.94 -4.78
N ARG A 26 4.66 12.51 -5.89
CA ARG A 26 5.42 13.45 -6.72
C ARG A 26 5.78 14.73 -5.95
N GLU A 27 4.83 15.30 -5.22
CA GLU A 27 5.03 16.51 -4.41
C GLU A 27 6.08 16.27 -3.31
N LEU A 28 5.99 15.14 -2.60
CA LEU A 28 6.97 14.77 -1.58
C LEU A 28 8.37 14.59 -2.16
N HIS A 29 8.50 13.91 -3.31
CA HIS A 29 9.78 13.79 -4.00
C HIS A 29 10.33 15.15 -4.46
N ALA A 30 9.48 16.04 -4.97
CA ALA A 30 9.88 17.38 -5.38
C ALA A 30 10.41 18.23 -4.20
N GLN A 31 9.93 17.94 -2.99
CA GLN A 31 10.40 18.56 -1.74
C GLN A 31 11.63 17.84 -1.14
N GLY A 32 12.16 16.81 -1.80
CA GLY A 32 13.27 16.01 -1.27
C GLY A 32 12.91 15.18 -0.03
N THR A 33 11.62 14.94 0.20
CA THR A 33 11.13 14.18 1.35
C THR A 33 11.04 12.70 1.03
N SER A 34 11.61 11.86 1.90
CA SER A 34 11.43 10.40 1.84
C SER A 34 9.96 10.03 1.93
N VAL A 35 9.53 9.11 1.05
CA VAL A 35 8.12 8.70 0.96
C VAL A 35 7.96 7.32 1.57
N CYS A 36 7.05 7.21 2.53
CA CYS A 36 6.54 5.97 3.07
C CYS A 36 5.06 5.84 2.73
N VAL A 37 4.71 4.78 1.99
CA VAL A 37 3.34 4.40 1.69
C VAL A 37 3.02 3.13 2.46
N ILE A 38 1.92 3.12 3.22
CA ILE A 38 1.43 1.95 3.93
C ILE A 38 0.01 1.65 3.45
N ILE A 39 -0.17 0.49 2.82
CA ILE A 39 -1.49 0.01 2.41
C ILE A 39 -2.00 -0.94 3.47
N ARG A 40 -3.13 -0.62 4.09
CA ARG A 40 -3.81 -1.47 5.07
C ARG A 40 -5.04 -2.10 4.44
N ILE A 41 -5.13 -3.42 4.50
CA ILE A 41 -6.27 -4.20 3.99
C ILE A 41 -6.90 -4.89 5.19
N ILE A 42 -8.16 -4.57 5.48
CA ILE A 42 -8.95 -5.16 6.56
C ILE A 42 -10.27 -5.63 5.95
N GLU A 43 -10.37 -6.91 5.62
CA GLU A 43 -11.51 -7.49 4.91
C GLU A 43 -11.69 -8.96 5.28
N GLY A 44 -12.85 -9.30 5.87
CA GLY A 44 -13.09 -10.65 6.37
C GLY A 44 -12.01 -11.10 7.36
N ASP A 45 -11.30 -12.17 7.01
CA ASP A 45 -10.16 -12.71 7.75
C ASP A 45 -8.80 -12.12 7.33
N VAL A 46 -8.75 -11.22 6.35
CA VAL A 46 -7.53 -10.53 5.92
C VAL A 46 -7.30 -9.28 6.77
N ASN A 47 -6.17 -9.23 7.46
CA ASN A 47 -5.68 -8.03 8.16
C ASN A 47 -4.18 -7.86 7.88
N LEU A 48 -3.86 -6.97 6.94
CA LEU A 48 -2.51 -6.75 6.42
C LEU A 48 -2.12 -5.28 6.43
N ALA A 49 -0.83 -5.03 6.67
CA ALA A 49 -0.18 -3.75 6.42
C ALA A 49 1.02 -3.99 5.48
N LEU A 50 1.01 -3.33 4.33
CA LEU A 50 1.99 -3.50 3.26
C LEU A 50 2.74 -2.18 3.05
N PRO A 51 3.97 -2.05 3.60
CA PRO A 51 4.79 -0.85 3.43
C PRO A 51 5.49 -0.83 2.06
N VAL A 52 5.68 0.38 1.52
CA VAL A 52 6.45 0.69 0.30
C VAL A 52 7.21 1.98 0.51
N GLY A 53 8.48 2.02 0.11
CA GLY A 53 9.31 3.21 0.30
C GLY A 53 10.08 3.19 1.62
N ASP A 54 10.44 4.39 2.08
CA ASP A 54 11.28 4.63 3.26
C ASP A 54 10.46 4.56 4.56
N CYS A 55 9.69 3.48 4.72
CA CYS A 55 8.91 3.25 5.92
C CYS A 55 9.80 2.82 7.07
N LYS A 56 9.84 3.61 8.15
CA LYS A 56 10.45 3.20 9.42
C LYS A 56 9.60 2.07 10.02
N THR A 57 9.95 0.81 9.77
CA THR A 57 9.27 -0.34 10.35
C THR A 57 9.74 -0.57 11.78
N SER A 58 8.83 -0.46 12.76
CA SER A 58 9.00 -1.18 14.03
C SER A 58 8.67 -2.65 13.78
N PRO A 59 9.52 -3.61 14.21
CA PRO A 59 9.28 -5.03 14.02
C PRO A 59 8.15 -5.51 14.93
N GLY A 60 6.91 -5.28 14.52
CA GLY A 60 5.74 -5.94 15.10
C GLY A 60 5.60 -7.34 14.52
N ARG A 61 5.30 -8.34 15.37
CA ARG A 61 4.98 -9.69 14.91
C ARG A 61 3.63 -9.65 14.19
N ALA A 62 3.63 -9.71 12.87
CA ALA A 62 2.40 -9.91 12.12
C ALA A 62 1.79 -11.26 12.50
N PRO A 63 0.46 -11.37 12.64
CA PRO A 63 -0.22 -12.66 12.81
C PRO A 63 0.18 -13.63 11.70
N GLU A 64 0.14 -14.94 11.98
CA GLU A 64 0.39 -15.93 10.95
C GLU A 64 -0.67 -15.79 9.83
N PRO A 65 -0.25 -15.64 8.57
CA PRO A 65 -1.18 -15.36 7.48
C PRO A 65 -2.04 -16.59 7.15
N ASN A 66 -3.37 -16.42 7.14
CA ASN A 66 -4.31 -17.41 6.60
C ASN A 66 -4.22 -17.52 5.07
N SER A 67 -5.00 -18.42 4.46
CA SER A 67 -4.97 -18.66 3.01
C SER A 67 -5.26 -17.40 2.19
N HIS A 68 -6.30 -16.63 2.51
CA HIS A 68 -6.62 -15.38 1.79
C HIS A 68 -5.51 -14.33 1.94
N THR A 69 -4.93 -14.23 3.13
CA THR A 69 -3.79 -13.35 3.42
C THR A 69 -2.58 -13.75 2.58
N LYS A 70 -2.33 -15.05 2.40
CA LYS A 70 -1.26 -15.58 1.54
C LYS A 70 -1.50 -15.24 0.08
N ASP A 71 -2.75 -15.29 -0.40
CA ASP A 71 -3.08 -14.95 -1.79
C ASP A 71 -2.83 -13.47 -2.09
N VAL A 72 -3.23 -12.58 -1.18
CA VAL A 72 -2.95 -11.14 -1.28
C VAL A 72 -1.44 -10.87 -1.28
N LEU A 73 -0.69 -11.52 -0.39
CA LEU A 73 0.77 -11.40 -0.33
C LEU A 73 1.46 -11.97 -1.57
N ALA A 74 0.96 -13.07 -2.13
CA ALA A 74 1.48 -13.67 -3.35
C ALA A 74 1.27 -12.72 -4.55
N TYR A 75 0.08 -12.12 -4.67
CA TYR A 75 -0.22 -11.14 -5.69
C TYR A 75 0.65 -9.87 -5.54
N TRP A 76 0.79 -9.36 -4.30
CA TRP A 76 1.67 -8.25 -3.97
C TRP A 76 3.12 -8.47 -4.44
N ARG A 77 3.69 -9.64 -4.11
CA ARG A 77 5.05 -10.02 -4.52
C ARG A 77 5.18 -10.16 -6.02
N ARG A 78 4.20 -10.81 -6.68
CA ARG A 78 4.19 -10.99 -8.14
C ARG A 78 4.18 -9.65 -8.88
N MET A 79 3.40 -8.69 -8.38
CA MET A 79 3.30 -7.34 -8.93
C MET A 79 4.53 -6.47 -8.64
N LYS A 80 5.42 -6.91 -7.75
CA LYS A 80 6.64 -6.19 -7.38
C LYS A 80 6.33 -4.75 -6.96
N VAL A 81 5.29 -4.57 -6.13
CA VAL A 81 4.77 -3.24 -5.75
C VAL A 81 5.71 -2.52 -4.79
N SER A 82 6.41 -3.27 -3.92
CA SER A 82 7.34 -2.74 -2.94
C SER A 82 8.76 -2.51 -3.48
N GLU A 83 9.03 -2.76 -4.76
CA GLU A 83 10.34 -2.48 -5.36
C GLU A 83 10.58 -0.97 -5.43
N LEU A 84 11.81 -0.56 -5.14
CA LEU A 84 12.26 0.83 -5.29
C LEU A 84 12.84 1.05 -6.69
N PRO A 85 12.70 2.27 -7.27
CA PRO A 85 11.97 3.42 -6.74
C PRO A 85 10.45 3.22 -6.74
N ILE A 86 9.74 3.94 -5.86
CA ILE A 86 8.28 3.81 -5.71
C ILE A 86 7.58 4.00 -7.06
N ASN A 87 6.82 3.00 -7.46
CA ASN A 87 6.01 3.04 -8.67
C ASN A 87 4.52 3.21 -8.31
N THR A 88 4.01 4.44 -8.43
CA THR A 88 2.61 4.77 -8.10
C THR A 88 1.62 4.01 -8.99
N GLY A 89 1.99 3.70 -10.24
CA GLY A 89 1.15 2.92 -11.15
C GLY A 89 0.94 1.48 -10.67
N LYS A 90 1.99 0.81 -10.17
CA LYS A 90 1.88 -0.52 -9.57
C LYS A 90 1.03 -0.51 -8.30
N ILE A 91 1.14 0.53 -7.48
CA ILE A 91 0.29 0.72 -6.29
C ILE A 91 -1.18 0.85 -6.70
N VAL A 92 -1.49 1.73 -7.64
CA VAL A 92 -2.86 1.92 -8.15
C VAL A 92 -3.41 0.63 -8.76
N ALA A 93 -2.62 -0.08 -9.57
CA ALA A 93 -3.02 -1.35 -10.17
C ALA A 93 -3.33 -2.41 -9.10
N PHE A 94 -2.49 -2.50 -8.06
CA PHE A 94 -2.72 -3.39 -6.92
C PHE A 94 -4.04 -3.05 -6.20
N LEU A 95 -4.26 -1.78 -5.87
CA LEU A 95 -5.48 -1.33 -5.20
C LEU A 95 -6.73 -1.62 -6.04
N LYS A 96 -6.68 -1.40 -7.36
CA LYS A 96 -7.78 -1.73 -8.28
C LYS A 96 -8.09 -3.23 -8.30
N GLN A 97 -7.08 -4.09 -8.18
CA GLN A 97 -7.30 -5.54 -8.08
C GLN A 97 -7.93 -5.92 -6.75
N MET A 98 -7.47 -5.34 -5.64
CA MET A 98 -8.01 -5.65 -4.31
C MET A 98 -9.48 -5.24 -4.17
N LYS A 99 -9.92 -4.16 -4.83
CA LYS A 99 -11.35 -3.77 -4.86
C LYS A 99 -12.27 -4.75 -5.59
N LYS A 100 -11.72 -5.71 -6.34
CA LYS A 100 -12.50 -6.70 -7.11
C LYS A 100 -12.58 -8.06 -6.41
N LEU A 101 -11.80 -8.26 -5.35
CA LEU A 101 -11.88 -9.44 -4.49
C LEU A 101 -13.07 -9.28 -3.53
#